data_AF-A0A3L8BK20-F1
#
_entry.id   AF-A0A3L8BK20-F1
#
_cell.length_a   1.000
_cell.length_b   1.000
_cell.length_c   1.000
_cell.angle_alpha   90.00
_cell.angle_beta   90.00
_cell.angle_gamma   90.00
#
_symmetry.space_group_name_H-M   'P 1'
#
loop_
_entity.id
_entity.type
_entity.pdbx_description
1 polymer ?
#
loop_
_entity_poly.entity_id
_entity_poly.type
_entity_poly.pdbx_seq_one_letter_code
_entity_poly.pdbx_strand_id
1 'polypeptide(L)'
;MKILNLSLNLSLVLALILGMAACSGGGTNKSGVERNNNSSESGGDTGTPPGDDDATEPDPDPDPTPESPVSIQLDGNLYFPVAEGVTWFYSNGDEVTFTTGQVIQGRTLVSMQHSASAMPREEYFQVSNNALQYGGLYAFFAYQGLGVEGGVEFHNLRRVYDHILDSGAGRTLFAQTADMVDPDGKVVSEVEYLWSSQVGAKELVTTGQYGDVPAVALVVNIDLAVTVGGIPVQTFPVIETTLWLSPGLGVVARSLGTESLTLERVDGIQAPLVFAFDQGSGLTQPPQQLLVDGSAVTDTEVDMVVAYGTRSVDWLSLTFDGTGSWRLSLTGAELPRGIHGAVVQMTRQGVRTDIPVSVLVR
;
A
#
# COMPACT_ATOMS: atom_id res chain seq x y z
N MET A 1 -4.87 16.14 -58.95
CA MET A 1 -5.13 14.76 -59.39
C MET A 1 -3.81 14.02 -59.59
N LYS A 2 -3.36 13.32 -58.55
CA LYS A 2 -2.40 12.21 -58.58
C LYS A 2 -2.59 11.46 -57.25
N ILE A 3 -3.31 10.36 -57.35
CA ILE A 3 -3.52 9.34 -56.33
C ILE A 3 -2.26 8.46 -56.34
N LEU A 4 -1.67 8.18 -55.18
CA LEU A 4 -0.83 7.00 -55.01
C LEU A 4 -0.81 6.56 -53.54
N ASN A 5 -1.72 5.63 -53.22
CA ASN A 5 -1.53 4.44 -52.38
C ASN A 5 -0.62 4.56 -51.15
N LEU A 6 -1.23 4.89 -50.01
CA LEU A 6 -0.70 4.63 -48.66
C LEU A 6 -1.62 3.64 -47.92
N SER A 7 -2.06 2.59 -48.61
CA SER A 7 -3.01 1.60 -48.07
C SER A 7 -2.65 0.19 -48.57
N LEU A 8 -1.46 -0.32 -48.22
CA LEU A 8 -1.10 -1.71 -48.53
C LEU A 8 0.14 -2.19 -47.75
N ASN A 9 0.19 -2.05 -46.42
CA ASN A 9 1.27 -2.65 -45.63
C ASN A 9 0.85 -3.27 -44.29
N LEU A 10 -0.47 -3.41 -44.02
CA LEU A 10 -0.95 -3.99 -42.76
C LEU A 10 -1.61 -5.38 -42.89
N SER A 11 -1.60 -5.98 -44.09
CA SER A 11 -2.37 -7.22 -44.36
C SER A 11 -1.51 -8.41 -44.82
N LEU A 12 -0.21 -8.46 -44.52
CA LEU A 12 0.66 -9.51 -45.06
C LEU A 12 1.68 -10.08 -44.08
N VAL A 13 1.29 -10.41 -42.83
CA VAL A 13 2.12 -11.30 -41.98
C VAL A 13 1.24 -12.16 -41.05
N LEU A 14 0.18 -12.78 -41.58
CA LEU A 14 -0.59 -13.77 -40.81
C LEU A 14 -0.76 -15.06 -41.63
N ALA A 15 0.37 -15.66 -41.99
CA ALA A 15 0.44 -17.01 -42.52
C ALA A 15 1.85 -17.57 -42.33
N LEU A 16 2.19 -18.08 -41.13
CA LEU A 16 3.31 -19.01 -40.97
C LEU A 16 3.22 -19.84 -39.66
N ILE A 17 2.71 -21.06 -39.81
CA ILE A 17 3.26 -22.34 -39.27
C ILE A 17 2.94 -22.78 -37.81
N LEU A 18 2.16 -23.88 -37.77
CA LEU A 18 2.05 -24.93 -36.75
C LEU A 18 3.36 -25.73 -36.54
N GLY A 19 3.60 -26.28 -35.34
CA GLY A 19 4.57 -27.38 -35.14
C GLY A 19 4.66 -27.90 -33.70
N MET A 20 4.62 -29.22 -33.51
CA MET A 20 4.31 -29.98 -32.28
C MET A 20 5.52 -30.50 -31.45
N ALA A 21 5.20 -31.03 -30.24
CA ALA A 21 5.80 -32.18 -29.51
C ALA A 21 7.09 -31.94 -28.68
N ALA A 22 7.38 -32.57 -27.53
CA ALA A 22 6.71 -33.56 -26.66
C ALA A 22 7.43 -33.70 -25.29
N CYS A 23 6.66 -34.12 -24.27
CA CYS A 23 6.88 -34.95 -23.07
C CYS A 23 8.22 -35.16 -22.34
N SER A 24 8.04 -35.39 -21.01
CA SER A 24 8.69 -36.38 -20.12
C SER A 24 9.75 -35.81 -19.15
N GLY A 25 9.78 -36.08 -17.85
CA GLY A 25 9.01 -36.99 -16.98
C GLY A 25 9.85 -37.35 -15.74
N GLY A 26 9.18 -37.61 -14.60
CA GLY A 26 9.66 -38.38 -13.42
C GLY A 26 10.82 -37.78 -12.61
N GLY A 27 10.97 -37.97 -11.31
CA GLY A 27 10.31 -38.84 -10.35
C GLY A 27 11.14 -38.83 -9.04
N THR A 28 10.41 -38.67 -7.94
CA THR A 28 10.65 -39.01 -6.51
C THR A 28 11.94 -39.72 -6.06
N ASN A 29 12.48 -39.32 -4.90
CA ASN A 29 12.33 -40.00 -3.58
C ASN A 29 13.42 -39.59 -2.55
N LYS A 30 12.98 -39.39 -1.28
CA LYS A 30 13.51 -39.93 0.01
C LYS A 30 14.99 -39.62 0.37
N SER A 31 15.46 -39.47 1.61
CA SER A 31 14.98 -39.67 2.99
C SER A 31 16.16 -39.33 3.94
N GLY A 32 15.89 -39.12 5.22
CA GLY A 32 16.88 -39.13 6.34
C GLY A 32 16.59 -37.99 7.32
N VAL A 33 15.92 -38.14 8.49
CA VAL A 33 16.20 -38.98 9.68
C VAL A 33 17.60 -38.58 10.23
N GLU A 34 17.80 -38.01 11.43
CA GLU A 34 17.49 -38.54 12.78
C GLU A 34 17.43 -37.47 13.89
N ARG A 35 16.69 -37.81 14.94
CA ARG A 35 16.66 -37.22 16.30
C ARG A 35 17.77 -37.81 17.17
N ASN A 36 18.26 -37.04 18.15
CA ASN A 36 18.56 -37.45 19.54
C ASN A 36 19.23 -36.25 20.27
N ASN A 37 19.25 -36.09 21.59
CA ASN A 37 18.43 -36.49 22.74
C ASN A 37 18.95 -35.66 23.95
N ASN A 38 18.07 -35.38 24.91
CA ASN A 38 18.26 -35.05 26.33
C ASN A 38 19.64 -34.75 26.95
N SER A 39 19.64 -33.77 27.86
CA SER A 39 20.06 -33.96 29.27
C SER A 39 19.36 -32.96 30.21
N SER A 40 19.31 -33.35 31.49
CA SER A 40 18.37 -33.00 32.55
C SER A 40 18.98 -32.19 33.70
N GLU A 41 18.12 -31.90 34.71
CA GLU A 41 18.36 -31.57 36.13
C GLU A 41 18.32 -30.07 36.53
N SER A 42 17.89 -29.64 37.71
CA SER A 42 16.98 -30.09 38.79
C SER A 42 17.20 -29.16 40.00
N GLY A 43 16.12 -28.71 40.67
CA GLY A 43 16.09 -28.29 42.10
C GLY A 43 16.48 -26.83 42.38
N GLY A 44 15.94 -26.12 43.37
CA GLY A 44 15.06 -26.46 44.49
C GLY A 44 14.73 -25.20 45.33
N ASP A 45 14.02 -25.40 46.44
CA ASP A 45 12.98 -24.56 47.05
C ASP A 45 13.38 -23.86 48.40
N THR A 46 12.48 -23.00 48.93
CA THR A 46 12.14 -22.66 50.36
C THR A 46 12.69 -21.43 51.13
N GLY A 47 11.74 -20.62 51.69
CA GLY A 47 11.69 -20.12 53.10
C GLY A 47 11.93 -18.61 53.40
N THR A 48 10.97 -17.66 53.55
CA THR A 48 10.05 -17.27 54.69
C THR A 48 10.57 -16.11 55.63
N PRO A 49 9.71 -15.15 56.14
CA PRO A 49 10.03 -13.76 56.57
C PRO A 49 9.97 -13.47 58.11
N PRO A 50 10.10 -12.20 58.58
CA PRO A 50 8.96 -11.34 59.03
C PRO A 50 9.17 -9.82 58.69
N GLY A 51 8.27 -8.84 58.74
CA GLY A 51 6.99 -8.62 59.44
C GLY A 51 7.09 -7.33 60.26
N ASP A 52 6.88 -6.15 59.66
CA ASP A 52 6.86 -4.84 60.34
C ASP A 52 5.45 -4.22 60.29
N ASP A 53 4.96 -3.87 61.48
CA ASP A 53 3.76 -3.06 61.72
C ASP A 53 4.10 -1.57 61.56
N ASP A 54 3.55 -0.90 60.55
CA ASP A 54 3.24 0.53 60.65
C ASP A 54 2.03 0.83 59.75
N ALA A 55 0.89 1.13 60.36
CA ALA A 55 -0.32 1.51 59.64
C ALA A 55 -0.22 3.00 59.28
N THR A 56 0.50 3.29 58.22
CA THR A 56 0.43 4.55 57.48
C THR A 56 -1.02 4.74 57.01
N GLU A 57 -1.60 5.94 57.17
CA GLU A 57 -2.83 6.30 56.45
C GLU A 57 -2.66 5.91 54.97
N PRO A 58 -3.64 5.26 54.32
CA PRO A 58 -3.50 4.97 52.91
C PRO A 58 -3.37 6.32 52.20
N ASP A 59 -2.22 6.54 51.57
CA ASP A 59 -2.06 7.60 50.57
C ASP A 59 -3.27 7.53 49.64
N PRO A 60 -3.86 8.67 49.24
CA PRO A 60 -4.88 8.65 48.19
C PRO A 60 -4.29 7.86 47.02
N ASP A 61 -4.96 6.76 46.64
CA ASP A 61 -4.52 5.96 45.50
C ASP A 61 -4.21 6.92 44.36
N PRO A 62 -2.99 6.91 43.79
CA PRO A 62 -2.68 7.77 42.68
C PRO A 62 -3.76 7.56 41.62
N ASP A 63 -4.30 8.67 41.08
CA ASP A 63 -5.26 8.62 39.96
C ASP A 63 -4.79 7.53 38.98
N PRO A 64 -5.68 6.61 38.55
CA PRO A 64 -5.27 5.45 37.79
C PRO A 64 -4.48 5.92 36.57
N THR A 65 -3.18 5.63 36.57
CA THR A 65 -2.34 5.89 35.40
C THR A 65 -2.92 5.09 34.25
N PRO A 66 -3.22 5.72 33.10
CA PRO A 66 -3.74 5.01 31.95
C PRO A 66 -2.86 3.80 31.63
N GLU A 67 -3.47 2.66 31.34
CA GLU A 67 -2.73 1.45 30.96
C GLU A 67 -1.89 1.72 29.70
N SER A 68 -0.68 1.17 29.67
CA SER A 68 0.18 1.29 28.50
C SER A 68 -0.49 0.61 27.30
N PRO A 69 -0.61 1.30 26.15
CA PRO A 69 -1.24 0.74 24.95
C PRO A 69 -0.51 -0.51 24.45
N VAL A 70 -1.27 -1.44 23.90
CA VAL A 70 -0.75 -2.69 23.34
C VAL A 70 -0.22 -2.47 21.91
N SER A 71 0.90 -3.11 21.60
CA SER A 71 1.46 -3.16 20.24
C SER A 71 0.95 -4.39 19.48
N ILE A 72 0.48 -4.22 18.25
CA ILE A 72 0.09 -5.31 17.34
C ILE A 72 0.63 -5.09 15.92
N GLN A 73 0.57 -6.13 15.08
CA GLN A 73 0.70 -5.97 13.64
C GLN A 73 -0.63 -5.48 13.07
N LEU A 74 -0.59 -4.48 12.19
CA LEU A 74 -1.76 -4.01 11.46
C LEU A 74 -2.33 -5.13 10.58
N ASP A 75 -3.65 -5.31 10.65
CA ASP A 75 -4.39 -6.10 9.67
C ASP A 75 -4.80 -5.19 8.51
N GLY A 76 -4.44 -5.57 7.28
CA GLY A 76 -4.59 -4.74 6.09
C GLY A 76 -3.32 -4.02 5.62
N ASN A 77 -3.45 -3.27 4.52
CA ASN A 77 -2.32 -2.61 3.86
C ASN A 77 -2.25 -1.12 4.23
N LEU A 78 -1.17 -0.72 4.90
CA LEU A 78 -1.01 0.67 5.34
C LEU A 78 -0.86 1.66 4.18
N TYR A 79 -0.29 1.25 3.04
CA TYR A 79 -0.03 2.13 1.90
C TYR A 79 -1.21 2.23 0.93
N PHE A 80 -2.29 1.50 1.20
CA PHE A 80 -3.49 1.53 0.38
C PHE A 80 -4.72 1.29 1.27
N PRO A 81 -5.09 2.28 2.10
CA PRO A 81 -6.20 2.16 3.05
C PRO A 81 -7.53 2.11 2.30
N VAL A 82 -8.04 0.91 2.08
CA VAL A 82 -9.34 0.69 1.45
C VAL A 82 -10.42 0.80 2.53
N ALA A 83 -11.18 1.88 2.49
CA ALA A 83 -12.31 2.10 3.39
C ALA A 83 -13.51 2.61 2.60
N GLU A 84 -14.65 1.94 2.74
CA GLU A 84 -15.90 2.39 2.16
C GLU A 84 -16.35 3.72 2.81
N GLY A 85 -16.86 4.64 2.00
CA GLY A 85 -17.29 5.96 2.46
C GLY A 85 -16.18 7.00 2.62
N VAL A 86 -14.91 6.64 2.38
CA VAL A 86 -13.81 7.59 2.32
C VAL A 86 -13.67 8.13 0.89
N THR A 87 -13.40 9.43 0.76
CA THR A 87 -13.21 10.10 -0.54
C THR A 87 -11.92 10.91 -0.55
N TRP A 88 -11.11 10.74 -1.60
CA TRP A 88 -9.88 11.48 -1.83
C TRP A 88 -10.11 12.57 -2.87
N PHE A 89 -9.61 13.78 -2.61
CA PHE A 89 -9.76 14.93 -3.50
C PHE A 89 -8.39 15.37 -3.99
N TYR A 90 -8.22 15.49 -5.30
CA TYR A 90 -6.95 15.85 -5.93
C TYR A 90 -7.00 17.22 -6.62
N SER A 91 -5.82 17.80 -6.84
CA SER A 91 -5.63 19.16 -7.35
C SER A 91 -6.19 19.43 -8.76
N ASN A 92 -6.49 18.38 -9.52
CA ASN A 92 -7.14 18.47 -10.83
C ASN A 92 -8.69 18.44 -10.73
N GLY A 93 -9.24 18.41 -9.52
CA GLY A 93 -10.67 18.25 -9.27
C GLY A 93 -11.15 16.80 -9.34
N ASP A 94 -10.23 15.83 -9.43
CA ASP A 94 -10.59 14.41 -9.37
C ASP A 94 -11.00 14.02 -7.95
N GLU A 95 -12.11 13.29 -7.88
CA GLU A 95 -12.65 12.70 -6.67
C GLU A 95 -12.52 11.19 -6.80
N VAL A 96 -11.86 10.57 -5.84
CA VAL A 96 -11.61 9.14 -5.84
C VAL A 96 -12.34 8.46 -4.71
N THR A 97 -13.02 7.36 -5.02
CA THR A 97 -13.67 6.47 -4.05
C THR A 97 -13.29 5.02 -4.31
N PHE A 98 -13.47 4.16 -3.31
CA PHE A 98 -13.20 2.72 -3.43
C PHE A 98 -14.49 1.90 -3.33
N THR A 99 -14.60 0.89 -4.19
CA THR A 99 -15.61 -0.17 -4.09
C THR A 99 -14.93 -1.51 -3.89
N THR A 100 -15.27 -2.21 -2.81
CA THR A 100 -14.74 -3.55 -2.53
C THR A 100 -15.59 -4.65 -3.16
N GLY A 101 -15.04 -5.85 -3.30
CA GLY A 101 -15.82 -7.03 -3.70
C GLY A 101 -16.12 -7.17 -5.19
N GLN A 102 -15.53 -6.34 -6.06
CA GLN A 102 -15.76 -6.41 -7.52
C GLN A 102 -15.17 -7.70 -8.10
N VAL A 103 -15.90 -8.39 -8.96
CA VAL A 103 -15.45 -9.66 -9.55
C VAL A 103 -15.06 -9.44 -11.02
N ILE A 104 -13.76 -9.49 -11.30
CA ILE A 104 -13.19 -9.29 -12.65
C ILE A 104 -12.28 -10.47 -12.97
N GLN A 105 -12.47 -11.09 -14.15
CA GLN A 105 -11.79 -12.34 -14.53
C GLN A 105 -11.83 -13.42 -13.43
N GLY A 106 -12.93 -13.50 -12.68
CA GLY A 106 -13.10 -14.45 -11.56
C GLY A 106 -12.32 -14.11 -10.29
N ARG A 107 -11.75 -12.91 -10.17
CA ARG A 107 -11.00 -12.43 -9.00
C ARG A 107 -11.77 -11.35 -8.29
N THR A 108 -11.77 -11.40 -6.95
CA THR A 108 -12.28 -10.32 -6.12
C THR A 108 -11.24 -9.22 -5.99
N LEU A 109 -11.57 -8.04 -6.50
CA LEU A 109 -10.72 -6.85 -6.56
C LEU A 109 -11.40 -5.67 -5.87
N VAL A 110 -10.60 -4.65 -5.58
CA VAL A 110 -11.00 -3.32 -5.17
C VAL A 110 -10.98 -2.44 -6.41
N SER A 111 -12.06 -1.70 -6.66
CA SER A 111 -12.13 -0.70 -7.71
C SER A 111 -11.87 0.68 -7.13
N MET A 112 -10.87 1.38 -7.66
CA MET A 112 -10.62 2.79 -7.46
C MET A 112 -11.35 3.56 -8.56
N GLN A 113 -12.36 4.35 -8.21
CA GLN A 113 -13.20 5.07 -9.17
C GLN A 113 -12.78 6.54 -9.21
N HIS A 114 -12.63 7.09 -10.41
CA HIS A 114 -12.25 8.48 -10.64
C HIS A 114 -13.42 9.27 -11.22
N SER A 115 -13.57 10.52 -10.79
CA SER A 115 -14.58 11.45 -11.34
C SER A 115 -14.04 12.25 -12.54
N ALA A 116 -12.73 12.45 -12.62
CA ALA A 116 -12.10 13.25 -13.66
C ALA A 116 -11.94 12.48 -14.99
N SER A 117 -12.36 13.09 -16.09
CA SER A 117 -12.25 12.50 -17.43
C SER A 117 -10.81 12.35 -17.96
N ALA A 118 -9.85 13.02 -17.32
CA ALA A 118 -8.43 12.89 -17.64
C ALA A 118 -7.80 11.61 -17.03
N MET A 119 -8.52 10.94 -16.14
CA MET A 119 -8.10 9.71 -15.47
C MET A 119 -8.82 8.50 -16.09
N PRO A 120 -8.29 7.27 -15.92
CA PRO A 120 -9.10 6.08 -16.08
C PRO A 120 -10.36 6.20 -15.22
N ARG A 121 -11.52 5.83 -15.75
CA ARG A 121 -12.77 5.85 -14.99
C ARG A 121 -12.69 4.93 -13.78
N GLU A 122 -12.07 3.75 -13.95
CA GLU A 122 -11.83 2.81 -12.87
C GLU A 122 -10.43 2.19 -12.98
N GLU A 123 -9.81 1.90 -11.85
CA GLU A 123 -8.59 1.11 -11.74
C GLU A 123 -8.80 -0.03 -10.75
N TYR A 124 -8.34 -1.23 -11.09
CA TYR A 124 -8.63 -2.44 -10.32
C TYR A 124 -7.39 -2.94 -9.60
N PHE A 125 -7.52 -3.18 -8.30
CA PHE A 125 -6.43 -3.59 -7.43
C PHE A 125 -6.78 -4.82 -6.62
N GLN A 126 -5.79 -5.67 -6.37
CA GLN A 126 -5.83 -6.60 -5.25
C GLN A 126 -4.91 -6.09 -4.16
N VAL A 127 -5.45 -6.00 -2.94
CA VAL A 127 -4.75 -5.49 -1.77
C VAL A 127 -4.62 -6.63 -0.77
N SER A 128 -3.38 -7.02 -0.47
CA SER A 128 -3.06 -7.91 0.64
C SER A 128 -2.35 -7.12 1.74
N ASN A 129 -2.13 -7.75 2.90
CA ASN A 129 -1.47 -7.10 4.05
C ASN A 129 -0.11 -6.51 3.71
N ASN A 130 0.65 -7.09 2.76
CA ASN A 130 1.97 -6.59 2.39
C ASN A 130 2.07 -6.02 0.97
N ALA A 131 1.16 -6.40 0.06
CA ALA A 131 1.31 -6.14 -1.36
C ALA A 131 0.11 -5.43 -1.98
N LEU A 132 0.42 -4.50 -2.88
CA LEU A 132 -0.53 -3.90 -3.82
C LEU A 132 -0.28 -4.52 -5.19
N GLN A 133 -1.33 -5.06 -5.81
CA GLN A 133 -1.28 -5.62 -7.15
C GLN A 133 -2.31 -4.98 -8.05
N TYR A 134 -1.95 -4.73 -9.30
CA TYR A 134 -2.80 -4.13 -10.33
C TYR A 134 -3.44 -5.21 -11.19
N GLY A 135 -4.75 -5.12 -11.37
CA GLY A 135 -5.56 -6.04 -12.15
C GLY A 135 -6.01 -5.50 -13.51
N GLY A 136 -5.91 -4.19 -13.72
CA GLY A 136 -6.35 -3.55 -14.95
C GLY A 136 -6.99 -2.19 -14.69
N LEU A 137 -7.60 -1.64 -15.74
CA LEU A 137 -8.29 -0.36 -15.70
C LEU A 137 -9.43 -0.32 -16.71
N TYR A 138 -10.34 0.62 -16.50
CA TYR A 138 -11.39 0.98 -17.43
C TYR A 138 -11.24 2.45 -17.81
N ALA A 139 -11.10 2.75 -19.11
CA ALA A 139 -10.79 4.07 -19.61
C ALA A 139 -11.30 4.28 -21.06
N PHE A 140 -11.20 5.52 -21.53
CA PHE A 140 -11.36 5.82 -22.94
C PHE A 140 -10.02 5.63 -23.67
N PHE A 141 -10.00 4.78 -24.70
CA PHE A 141 -8.82 4.58 -25.55
C PHE A 141 -9.15 4.71 -27.03
N ALA A 142 -8.13 5.04 -27.82
CA ALA A 142 -8.25 5.05 -29.28
C ALA A 142 -8.03 3.63 -29.83
N TYR A 143 -9.09 2.98 -30.30
CA TYR A 143 -9.04 1.68 -30.96
C TYR A 143 -9.34 1.82 -32.46
N GLN A 144 -8.40 1.39 -33.31
CA GLN A 144 -8.49 1.51 -34.78
C GLN A 144 -8.80 2.93 -35.29
N GLY A 145 -8.34 3.96 -34.57
CA GLY A 145 -8.58 5.36 -34.93
C GLY A 145 -9.93 5.93 -34.48
N LEU A 146 -10.74 5.16 -33.76
CA LEU A 146 -11.97 5.61 -33.12
C LEU A 146 -11.76 5.70 -31.60
N GLY A 147 -12.30 6.74 -30.96
CA GLY A 147 -12.37 6.78 -29.51
C GLY A 147 -13.43 5.79 -29.03
N VAL A 148 -13.01 4.82 -28.22
CA VAL A 148 -13.87 3.76 -27.68
C VAL A 148 -13.68 3.73 -26.16
N GLU A 149 -14.80 3.64 -25.44
CA GLU A 149 -14.79 3.35 -24.00
C GLU A 149 -14.60 1.84 -23.81
N GLY A 150 -13.75 1.43 -22.87
CA GLY A 150 -13.56 0.01 -22.59
C GLY A 150 -12.58 -0.24 -21.45
N GLY A 151 -12.26 -1.50 -21.24
CA GLY A 151 -11.30 -1.93 -20.23
C GLY A 151 -10.07 -2.60 -20.80
N VAL A 152 -9.00 -2.58 -20.00
CA VAL A 152 -7.86 -3.47 -20.13
C VAL A 152 -7.80 -4.31 -18.86
N GLU A 153 -8.00 -5.61 -18.99
CA GLU A 153 -8.01 -6.56 -17.87
C GLU A 153 -6.82 -7.51 -17.97
N PHE A 154 -6.05 -7.65 -16.88
CA PHE A 154 -4.85 -8.46 -16.91
C PHE A 154 -5.13 -9.92 -16.56
N HIS A 155 -4.67 -10.82 -17.43
CA HIS A 155 -4.73 -12.27 -17.18
C HIS A 155 -3.95 -12.69 -15.94
N ASN A 156 -3.00 -11.88 -15.46
CA ASN A 156 -2.32 -12.07 -14.19
C ASN A 156 -2.14 -10.73 -13.50
N LEU A 157 -2.41 -10.69 -12.20
CA LEU A 157 -2.19 -9.50 -11.39
C LEU A 157 -0.72 -9.11 -11.37
N ARG A 158 -0.45 -7.81 -11.37
CA ARG A 158 0.90 -7.25 -11.44
C ARG A 158 1.25 -6.53 -10.17
N ARG A 159 2.28 -7.00 -9.48
CA ARG A 159 2.73 -6.34 -8.25
C ARG A 159 3.18 -4.91 -8.56
N VAL A 160 2.57 -3.96 -7.86
CA VAL A 160 2.93 -2.54 -7.86
C VAL A 160 3.92 -2.28 -6.73
N TYR A 161 3.65 -2.79 -5.53
CA TYR A 161 4.51 -2.61 -4.37
C TYR A 161 4.35 -3.73 -3.35
N ASP A 162 5.46 -4.19 -2.79
CA ASP A 162 5.51 -4.96 -1.54
C ASP A 162 6.26 -4.10 -0.52
N HIS A 163 5.55 -3.56 0.48
CA HIS A 163 6.15 -2.63 1.43
C HIS A 163 6.98 -3.30 2.52
N ILE A 164 6.84 -4.62 2.70
CA ILE A 164 7.65 -5.40 3.63
C ILE A 164 9.03 -5.67 3.03
N LEU A 165 9.07 -5.95 1.73
CA LEU A 165 10.32 -6.10 0.97
C LEU A 165 10.85 -4.78 0.41
N ASP A 166 10.05 -3.72 0.46
CA ASP A 166 10.31 -2.43 -0.16
C ASP A 166 10.69 -2.58 -1.64
N SER A 167 9.85 -3.30 -2.39
CA SER A 167 10.16 -3.70 -3.77
C SER A 167 8.96 -3.69 -4.71
N GLY A 168 9.21 -3.42 -5.99
CA GLY A 168 8.25 -3.55 -7.08
C GLY A 168 8.31 -4.92 -7.76
N ALA A 169 7.62 -5.08 -8.90
CA ALA A 169 7.74 -6.30 -9.71
C ALA A 169 9.07 -6.40 -10.49
N GLY A 170 9.81 -5.30 -10.63
CA GLY A 170 10.87 -5.21 -11.64
C GLY A 170 10.28 -5.25 -13.06
N ARG A 171 11.15 -5.35 -14.08
CA ARG A 171 10.73 -5.41 -15.49
C ARG A 171 10.54 -6.85 -15.95
N THR A 172 9.44 -7.14 -16.64
CA THR A 172 9.22 -8.44 -17.30
C THR A 172 10.09 -8.58 -18.55
N LEU A 173 10.69 -9.75 -18.75
CA LEU A 173 11.51 -10.06 -19.95
C LEU A 173 10.68 -10.57 -21.13
N PHE A 174 9.56 -11.23 -20.84
CA PHE A 174 8.65 -11.78 -21.84
C PHE A 174 7.32 -11.03 -21.81
N ALA A 175 6.71 -10.91 -22.98
CA ALA A 175 5.39 -10.32 -23.09
C ALA A 175 4.38 -11.10 -22.24
N GLN A 176 3.42 -10.34 -21.74
CA GLN A 176 2.32 -10.78 -20.92
C GLN A 176 1.02 -10.47 -21.67
N THR A 177 -0.06 -11.17 -21.35
CA THR A 177 -1.35 -11.01 -22.03
C THR A 177 -2.36 -10.28 -21.16
N ALA A 178 -3.18 -9.45 -21.83
CA ALA A 178 -4.32 -8.75 -21.27
C ALA A 178 -5.47 -8.78 -22.27
N ASP A 179 -6.70 -8.73 -21.78
CA ASP A 179 -7.88 -8.57 -22.59
C ASP A 179 -8.25 -7.09 -22.71
N MET A 180 -8.49 -6.65 -23.94
CA MET A 180 -9.26 -5.43 -24.18
C MET A 180 -10.73 -5.81 -24.20
N VAL A 181 -11.52 -5.18 -23.31
CA VAL A 181 -12.95 -5.44 -23.17
C VAL A 181 -13.77 -4.22 -23.59
N ASP A 182 -14.94 -4.46 -24.17
CA ASP A 182 -15.93 -3.41 -24.47
C ASP A 182 -16.69 -2.97 -23.20
N PRO A 183 -17.57 -1.95 -23.27
CA PRO A 183 -18.36 -1.52 -22.12
C PRO A 183 -19.31 -2.58 -21.54
N ASP A 184 -19.66 -3.63 -22.30
CA ASP A 184 -20.46 -4.76 -21.81
C ASP A 184 -19.58 -5.82 -21.11
N GLY A 185 -18.26 -5.61 -21.05
CA GLY A 185 -17.30 -6.57 -20.49
C GLY A 185 -16.95 -7.73 -21.43
N LYS A 186 -17.27 -7.63 -22.73
CA LYS A 186 -16.88 -8.67 -23.71
C LYS A 186 -15.48 -8.42 -24.22
N VAL A 187 -14.68 -9.48 -24.28
CA VAL A 187 -13.34 -9.44 -24.88
C VAL A 187 -13.45 -9.12 -26.37
N VAL A 188 -12.83 -8.01 -26.78
CA VAL A 188 -12.76 -7.56 -28.19
C VAL A 188 -11.45 -8.02 -28.83
N SER A 189 -10.37 -8.03 -28.06
CA SER A 189 -9.04 -8.45 -28.51
C SER A 189 -8.16 -8.80 -27.33
N GLU A 190 -7.23 -9.73 -27.52
CA GLU A 190 -6.10 -9.91 -26.62
C GLU A 190 -4.94 -8.99 -27.05
N VAL A 191 -4.19 -8.46 -26.10
CA VAL A 191 -2.99 -7.66 -26.34
C VAL A 191 -1.82 -8.17 -25.52
N GLU A 192 -0.63 -8.00 -26.08
CA GLU A 192 0.63 -8.33 -25.44
C GLU A 192 1.29 -7.06 -24.87
N TYR A 193 1.84 -7.14 -23.66
CA TYR A 193 2.48 -6.03 -23.00
C TYR A 193 3.70 -6.44 -22.16
N LEU A 194 4.57 -5.47 -21.87
CA LEU A 194 5.60 -5.56 -20.86
C LEU A 194 5.21 -4.70 -19.67
N TRP A 195 5.50 -5.21 -18.47
CA TRP A 195 5.26 -4.52 -17.21
C TRP A 195 6.59 -4.17 -16.55
N SER A 196 6.65 -3.01 -15.92
CA SER A 196 7.64 -2.74 -14.90
C SER A 196 7.06 -1.99 -13.72
N SER A 197 7.54 -2.33 -12.52
CA SER A 197 7.32 -1.53 -11.32
C SER A 197 8.63 -1.44 -10.53
N GLN A 198 9.02 -0.23 -10.13
CA GLN A 198 10.24 0.05 -9.41
C GLN A 198 9.99 1.02 -8.26
N VAL A 199 10.65 0.77 -7.13
CA VAL A 199 10.63 1.67 -5.97
C VAL A 199 11.64 2.79 -6.22
N GLY A 200 11.16 4.03 -6.16
CA GLY A 200 11.94 5.24 -6.31
C GLY A 200 12.31 5.86 -4.97
N ALA A 201 12.41 7.18 -4.96
CA ALA A 201 12.77 7.95 -3.78
C ALA A 201 11.72 7.85 -2.67
N LYS A 202 12.19 7.99 -1.43
CA LYS A 202 11.38 8.19 -0.23
C LYS A 202 11.57 9.63 0.21
N GLU A 203 10.51 10.42 0.18
CA GLU A 203 10.60 11.86 0.35
C GLU A 203 9.37 12.41 1.05
N LEU A 204 9.43 13.70 1.41
CA LEU A 204 8.25 14.43 1.82
C LEU A 204 7.54 14.96 0.57
N VAL A 205 6.24 14.68 0.48
CA VAL A 205 5.37 15.21 -0.57
C VAL A 205 4.41 16.20 0.08
N THR A 206 4.36 17.42 -0.46
CA THR A 206 3.43 18.45 0.01
C THR A 206 2.01 18.14 -0.47
N THR A 207 1.08 18.06 0.47
CA THR A 207 -0.36 17.90 0.26
C THR A 207 -1.11 19.15 0.72
N GLY A 208 -2.40 19.26 0.36
CA GLY A 208 -3.25 20.39 0.75
C GLY A 208 -3.51 20.45 2.26
N GLN A 209 -4.43 19.62 2.74
CA GLN A 209 -4.93 19.62 4.12
C GLN A 209 -3.87 19.18 5.14
N TYR A 210 -2.99 18.25 4.78
CA TYR A 210 -2.09 17.58 5.73
C TYR A 210 -0.65 18.10 5.69
N GLY A 211 -0.33 19.06 4.80
CA GLY A 211 1.02 19.56 4.62
C GLY A 211 1.96 18.48 4.08
N ASP A 212 3.20 18.45 4.55
CA ASP A 212 4.22 17.52 4.08
C ASP A 212 4.05 16.13 4.71
N VAL A 213 3.90 15.11 3.88
CA VAL A 213 3.77 13.70 4.32
C VAL A 213 4.85 12.81 3.70
N PRO A 214 5.42 11.85 4.44
CA PRO A 214 6.32 10.84 3.89
C PRO A 214 5.64 10.01 2.82
N ALA A 215 6.27 9.87 1.67
CA ALA A 215 5.78 9.01 0.60
C ALA A 215 6.91 8.27 -0.11
N VAL A 216 6.61 7.06 -0.57
CA VAL A 216 7.46 6.27 -1.46
C VAL A 216 6.99 6.45 -2.89
N ALA A 217 7.89 6.87 -3.77
CA ALA A 217 7.63 6.92 -5.21
C ALA A 217 7.67 5.50 -5.80
N LEU A 218 6.70 5.20 -6.67
CA LEU A 218 6.60 3.94 -7.38
C LEU A 218 6.45 4.24 -8.87
N VAL A 219 7.48 3.93 -9.64
CA VAL A 219 7.47 4.11 -11.09
C VAL A 219 6.90 2.85 -11.73
N VAL A 220 5.79 3.00 -12.43
CA VAL A 220 5.09 1.92 -13.14
C VAL A 220 5.09 2.23 -14.63
N ASN A 221 5.56 1.27 -15.42
CA ASN A 221 5.50 1.36 -16.88
C ASN A 221 4.80 0.16 -17.49
N ILE A 222 4.00 0.44 -18.50
CA ILE A 222 3.28 -0.54 -19.30
C ILE A 222 3.53 -0.22 -20.77
N ASP A 223 4.26 -1.11 -21.44
CA ASP A 223 4.54 -1.00 -22.87
C ASP A 223 3.72 -2.05 -23.62
N LEU A 224 3.01 -1.67 -24.67
CA LEU A 224 2.49 -2.66 -25.62
C LEU A 224 3.65 -3.32 -26.35
N ALA A 225 3.56 -4.63 -26.54
CA ALA A 225 4.57 -5.42 -27.21
C ALA A 225 4.01 -6.04 -28.50
N VAL A 226 4.78 -5.96 -29.58
CA VAL A 226 4.61 -6.82 -30.75
C VAL A 226 5.61 -7.95 -30.60
N THR A 227 5.14 -9.19 -30.64
CA THR A 227 5.99 -10.36 -30.41
C THR A 227 6.10 -11.28 -31.62
N VAL A 228 7.17 -12.09 -31.61
CA VAL A 228 7.31 -13.27 -32.45
C VAL A 228 7.63 -14.44 -31.53
N GLY A 229 6.67 -15.36 -31.36
CA GLY A 229 6.80 -16.47 -30.41
C GLY A 229 6.88 -16.03 -28.94
N GLY A 230 6.17 -14.96 -28.56
CA GLY A 230 6.17 -14.40 -27.20
C GLY A 230 7.41 -13.56 -26.85
N ILE A 231 8.37 -13.44 -27.77
CA ILE A 231 9.55 -12.59 -27.62
C ILE A 231 9.24 -11.20 -28.18
N PRO A 232 9.35 -10.12 -27.38
CA PRO A 232 9.12 -8.76 -27.86
C PRO A 232 10.13 -8.39 -28.96
N VAL A 233 9.65 -8.02 -30.14
CA VAL A 233 10.47 -7.49 -31.25
C VAL A 233 10.30 -5.99 -31.42
N GLN A 234 9.20 -5.43 -30.92
CA GLN A 234 8.94 -3.99 -30.86
C GLN A 234 8.08 -3.68 -29.64
N THR A 235 8.33 -2.53 -29.01
CA THR A 235 7.58 -2.07 -27.83
C THR A 235 7.14 -0.61 -27.99
N PHE A 236 5.98 -0.28 -27.46
CA PHE A 236 5.40 1.07 -27.50
C PHE A 236 4.94 1.46 -26.10
N PRO A 237 5.49 2.54 -25.51
CA PRO A 237 5.06 2.97 -24.18
C PRO A 237 3.61 3.43 -24.23
N VAL A 238 2.78 2.91 -23.33
CA VAL A 238 1.35 3.28 -23.22
C VAL A 238 1.06 3.99 -21.92
N ILE A 239 1.57 3.46 -20.81
CA ILE A 239 1.42 4.08 -19.49
C ILE A 239 2.81 4.23 -18.88
N GLU A 240 3.15 5.47 -18.56
CA GLU A 240 4.27 5.84 -17.70
C GLU A 240 3.68 6.66 -16.56
N THR A 241 3.70 6.09 -15.35
CA THR A 241 3.11 6.73 -14.18
C THR A 241 4.02 6.57 -12.97
N THR A 242 4.11 7.63 -12.16
CA THR A 242 4.72 7.55 -10.83
C THR A 242 3.61 7.76 -9.80
N LEU A 243 3.51 6.85 -8.85
CA LEU A 243 2.60 6.96 -7.70
C LEU A 243 3.43 7.27 -6.46
N TRP A 244 3.05 8.27 -5.67
CA TRP A 244 3.61 8.50 -4.35
C TRP A 244 2.64 7.96 -3.32
N LEU A 245 3.03 6.88 -2.64
CA LEU A 245 2.20 6.25 -1.59
C LEU A 245 2.67 6.69 -0.21
N SER A 246 1.75 7.22 0.59
CA SER A 246 1.98 7.59 1.98
C SER A 246 1.27 6.63 2.94
N PRO A 247 1.93 6.21 4.05
CA PRO A 247 1.29 5.39 5.07
C PRO A 247 0.00 6.00 5.62
N GLY A 248 -1.09 5.24 5.56
CA GLY A 248 -2.41 5.61 6.07
C GLY A 248 -3.20 6.61 5.22
N LEU A 249 -2.60 7.18 4.17
CA LEU A 249 -3.29 8.08 3.23
C LEU A 249 -3.44 7.47 1.83
N GLY A 250 -2.60 6.52 1.42
CA GLY A 250 -2.64 5.98 0.06
C GLY A 250 -1.90 6.86 -0.94
N VAL A 251 -2.47 7.05 -2.13
CA VAL A 251 -1.85 7.83 -3.22
C VAL A 251 -1.93 9.33 -2.89
N VAL A 252 -0.82 9.94 -2.48
CA VAL A 252 -0.76 11.37 -2.12
C VAL A 252 -0.31 12.26 -3.27
N ALA A 253 0.31 11.67 -4.29
CA ALA A 253 0.57 12.32 -5.57
C ALA A 253 0.66 11.28 -6.69
N ARG A 254 0.44 11.73 -7.92
CA ARG A 254 0.66 10.93 -9.13
C ARG A 254 1.15 11.79 -10.27
N SER A 255 2.04 11.23 -11.08
CA SER A 255 2.33 11.73 -12.42
C SER A 255 1.81 10.72 -13.44
N LEU A 256 1.15 11.19 -14.49
CA LEU A 256 0.65 10.35 -15.58
C LEU A 256 0.78 11.12 -16.90
N GLY A 257 1.73 10.73 -17.74
CA GLY A 257 2.06 11.51 -18.94
C GLY A 257 2.50 12.93 -18.58
N THR A 258 1.77 13.94 -19.04
CA THR A 258 2.04 15.36 -18.75
C THR A 258 1.30 15.89 -17.52
N GLU A 259 0.38 15.11 -16.96
CA GLU A 259 -0.40 15.50 -15.78
C GLU A 259 0.34 15.13 -14.50
N SER A 260 0.28 16.03 -13.52
CA SER A 260 0.73 15.79 -12.15
C SER A 260 -0.37 16.25 -11.21
N LEU A 261 -0.77 15.37 -10.30
CA LEU A 261 -1.82 15.62 -9.32
C LEU A 261 -1.30 15.36 -7.91
N THR A 262 -1.70 16.22 -6.98
CA THR A 262 -1.38 16.10 -5.55
C THR A 262 -2.67 16.04 -4.75
N LEU A 263 -2.64 15.31 -3.64
CA LEU A 263 -3.77 15.18 -2.73
C LEU A 263 -4.04 16.51 -2.05
N GLU A 264 -5.28 16.98 -2.14
CA GLU A 264 -5.74 18.20 -1.47
C GLU A 264 -6.39 17.90 -0.13
N ARG A 265 -7.22 16.85 -0.06
CA ARG A 265 -7.99 16.50 1.14
C ARG A 265 -8.42 15.03 1.08
N VAL A 266 -8.62 14.42 2.24
CA VAL A 266 -9.34 13.15 2.35
C VAL A 266 -10.46 13.30 3.37
N ASP A 267 -11.69 12.99 2.95
CA ASP A 267 -12.84 12.96 3.84
C ASP A 267 -12.98 11.54 4.41
N GLY A 268 -12.95 11.42 5.74
CA GLY A 268 -13.07 10.15 6.45
C GLY A 268 -11.76 9.56 7.00
N ILE A 269 -10.60 10.21 6.78
CA ILE A 269 -9.32 9.83 7.39
C ILE A 269 -8.83 10.94 8.33
N GLN A 270 -8.36 10.55 9.51
CA GLN A 270 -7.77 11.47 10.49
C GLN A 270 -6.45 12.06 9.98
N ALA A 271 -6.14 13.29 10.40
CA ALA A 271 -4.86 13.91 10.05
C ALA A 271 -3.69 13.04 10.54
N PRO A 272 -2.70 12.73 9.68
CA PRO A 272 -1.59 11.88 10.07
C PRO A 272 -0.66 12.61 11.04
N LEU A 273 -0.09 11.86 11.98
CA LEU A 273 1.09 12.30 12.72
C LEU A 273 2.33 11.99 11.89
N VAL A 274 3.16 13.01 11.67
CA VAL A 274 4.31 12.96 10.76
C VAL A 274 5.60 13.27 11.51
N PHE A 275 6.54 12.33 11.51
CA PHE A 275 7.91 12.58 11.94
C PHE A 275 8.86 12.50 10.74
N ALA A 276 9.77 13.47 10.60
CA ALA A 276 10.77 13.43 9.53
C ALA A 276 12.11 13.97 10.04
N PHE A 277 13.14 13.12 10.02
CA PHE A 277 14.42 13.41 10.64
C PHE A 277 15.56 12.63 10.00
N ASP A 278 16.79 13.07 10.26
CA ASP A 278 18.00 12.35 9.82
C ASP A 278 18.32 11.21 10.80
N GLN A 279 18.84 10.09 10.28
CA GLN A 279 19.16 8.92 11.11
C GLN A 279 20.02 9.28 12.34
N GLY A 280 19.60 8.84 13.52
CA GLY A 280 20.28 9.12 14.80
C GLY A 280 19.74 10.34 15.56
N SER A 281 18.73 11.03 15.03
CA SER A 281 18.04 12.15 15.68
C SER A 281 16.56 11.87 15.97
N GLY A 282 16.14 10.60 15.87
CA GLY A 282 14.75 10.19 16.07
C GLY A 282 14.30 10.39 17.51
N LEU A 283 15.11 9.95 18.48
CA LEU A 283 14.75 10.05 19.90
C LEU A 283 14.76 11.47 20.46
N THR A 284 15.24 12.45 19.70
CA THR A 284 15.20 13.87 20.07
C THR A 284 13.99 14.60 19.49
N GLN A 285 13.16 13.92 18.69
CA GLN A 285 11.96 14.54 18.14
C GLN A 285 10.97 14.85 19.27
N PRO A 286 10.33 16.04 19.25
CA PRO A 286 9.34 16.38 20.25
C PRO A 286 8.11 15.45 20.14
N PRO A 287 7.48 15.07 21.27
CA PRO A 287 6.21 14.37 21.24
C PRO A 287 5.13 15.17 20.49
N GLN A 288 4.31 14.48 19.71
CA GLN A 288 3.20 15.08 18.95
C GLN A 288 1.87 14.87 19.67
N GLN A 289 0.97 15.85 19.60
CA GLN A 289 -0.37 15.72 20.18
C GLN A 289 -1.22 14.78 19.35
N LEU A 290 -1.90 13.85 20.00
CA LEU A 290 -2.92 13.04 19.36
C LEU A 290 -4.19 13.88 19.19
N LEU A 291 -4.66 14.00 17.94
CA LEU A 291 -5.85 14.76 17.57
C LEU A 291 -6.86 13.83 16.92
N VAL A 292 -8.15 14.04 17.22
CA VAL A 292 -9.27 13.45 16.51
C VAL A 292 -10.19 14.57 16.04
N ASP A 293 -10.43 14.62 14.74
CA ASP A 293 -11.18 15.68 14.06
C ASP A 293 -10.66 17.09 14.43
N GLY A 294 -9.33 17.20 14.56
CA GLY A 294 -8.63 18.43 14.94
C GLY A 294 -8.69 18.79 16.43
N SER A 295 -9.38 18.01 17.25
CA SER A 295 -9.48 18.23 18.70
C SER A 295 -8.54 17.33 19.48
N ALA A 296 -7.91 17.87 20.53
CA ALA A 296 -7.02 17.10 21.39
C ALA A 296 -7.77 15.94 22.08
N VAL A 297 -7.14 14.78 22.14
CA VAL A 297 -7.65 13.63 22.89
C VAL A 297 -7.31 13.86 24.37
N THR A 298 -8.30 14.25 25.17
CA THR A 298 -8.15 14.56 26.61
C THR A 298 -8.75 13.52 27.55
N ASP A 299 -9.44 12.52 26.99
CA ASP A 299 -10.08 11.46 27.75
C ASP A 299 -9.06 10.39 28.15
N THR A 300 -9.05 10.00 29.42
CA THR A 300 -8.19 8.93 29.94
C THR A 300 -8.84 7.55 29.85
N GLU A 301 -10.18 7.47 29.72
CA GLU A 301 -10.94 6.23 29.56
C GLU A 301 -11.05 5.84 28.08
N VAL A 302 -9.91 5.73 27.41
CA VAL A 302 -9.80 5.32 26.01
C VAL A 302 -8.93 4.09 25.90
N ASP A 303 -9.39 3.12 25.13
CA ASP A 303 -8.56 1.97 24.77
C ASP A 303 -7.72 2.36 23.55
N MET A 304 -6.40 2.18 23.63
CA MET A 304 -5.47 2.51 22.56
C MET A 304 -4.61 1.30 22.21
N VAL A 305 -4.47 1.08 20.91
CA VAL A 305 -3.59 0.07 20.35
C VAL A 305 -2.72 0.70 19.28
N VAL A 306 -1.42 0.39 19.28
CA VAL A 306 -0.52 0.79 18.20
C VAL A 306 -0.38 -0.39 17.24
N ALA A 307 -0.91 -0.23 16.03
CA ALA A 307 -0.86 -1.23 14.98
C ALA A 307 0.22 -0.89 13.95
N TYR A 308 1.32 -1.64 13.93
CA TYR A 308 2.44 -1.39 13.03
C TYR A 308 2.18 -1.98 11.64
N GLY A 309 2.36 -1.16 10.60
CA GLY A 309 2.21 -1.58 9.21
C GLY A 309 3.55 -1.82 8.50
N THR A 310 4.66 -1.83 9.23
CA THR A 310 6.00 -2.14 8.70
C THR A 310 6.68 -3.22 9.56
N ARG A 311 7.88 -3.66 9.15
CA ARG A 311 8.65 -4.68 9.88
C ARG A 311 9.13 -4.21 11.26
N SER A 312 9.37 -2.92 11.40
CA SER A 312 9.82 -2.33 12.66
C SER A 312 8.62 -2.11 13.57
N VAL A 313 8.73 -2.59 14.81
CA VAL A 313 7.69 -2.49 15.85
C VAL A 313 8.25 -1.82 17.10
N ASP A 314 7.39 -1.46 18.04
CA ASP A 314 7.74 -0.93 19.38
C ASP A 314 8.59 0.35 19.38
N TRP A 315 8.52 1.14 18.31
CA TRP A 315 9.21 2.43 18.18
C TRP A 315 8.32 3.63 18.51
N LEU A 316 7.09 3.40 18.98
CA LEU A 316 6.15 4.42 19.43
C LEU A 316 5.81 4.25 20.90
N SER A 317 5.66 5.36 21.60
CA SER A 317 5.10 5.41 22.94
C SER A 317 3.98 6.43 22.97
N LEU A 318 2.84 6.04 23.53
CA LEU A 318 1.72 6.92 23.81
C LEU A 318 1.70 7.20 25.31
N THR A 319 1.63 8.48 25.67
CA THR A 319 1.60 8.92 27.07
C THR A 319 0.52 9.97 27.24
N PHE A 320 -0.19 9.92 28.36
CA PHE A 320 -1.04 11.02 28.79
C PHE A 320 -0.18 12.03 29.56
N ASP A 321 -0.02 13.23 29.02
CA ASP A 321 0.86 14.22 29.64
C ASP A 321 0.14 15.05 30.73
N GLY A 322 0.94 15.72 31.56
CA GLY A 322 0.42 16.62 32.60
C GLY A 322 -0.32 17.87 32.07
N THR A 323 -0.45 18.03 30.75
CA THR A 323 -1.30 19.06 30.12
C THR A 323 -2.72 18.56 29.85
N GLY A 324 -3.00 17.28 30.14
CA GLY A 324 -4.31 16.67 29.98
C GLY A 324 -4.57 16.16 28.56
N SER A 325 -3.53 15.76 27.82
CA SER A 325 -3.69 15.23 26.47
C SER A 325 -2.78 14.05 26.16
N TRP A 326 -3.25 13.16 25.29
CA TRP A 326 -2.42 12.08 24.76
C TRP A 326 -1.37 12.60 23.79
N ARG A 327 -0.13 12.15 23.97
CA ARG A 327 1.03 12.47 23.15
C ARG A 327 1.65 11.19 22.60
N LEU A 328 2.08 11.25 21.35
CA LEU A 328 2.85 10.21 20.69
C LEU A 328 4.32 10.64 20.59
N SER A 329 5.23 9.79 21.05
CA SER A 329 6.68 10.01 20.94
C SER A 329 7.38 8.80 20.33
N LEU A 330 8.53 9.04 19.70
CA LEU A 330 9.43 7.98 19.26
C LEU A 330 10.17 7.41 20.48
N THR A 331 10.30 6.09 20.54
CA THR A 331 10.95 5.38 21.64
C THR A 331 11.79 4.20 21.14
N GLY A 332 12.48 3.53 22.05
CA GLY A 332 13.23 2.31 21.77
C GLY A 332 14.52 2.57 21.00
N ALA A 333 14.82 1.71 20.03
CA ALA A 333 16.00 1.84 19.19
C ALA A 333 15.77 2.82 18.04
N GLU A 334 16.85 3.50 17.62
CA GLU A 334 16.83 4.34 16.42
C GLU A 334 16.36 3.53 15.20
N LEU A 335 15.39 4.09 14.48
CA LEU A 335 14.83 3.48 13.29
C LEU A 335 15.86 3.46 12.14
N PRO A 336 15.89 2.40 11.32
CA PRO A 336 16.70 2.40 10.11
C PRO A 336 16.15 3.40 9.09
N ARG A 337 16.99 3.83 8.15
CA ARG A 337 16.58 4.71 7.04
C ARG A 337 15.41 4.12 6.27
N GLY A 338 14.50 4.98 5.83
CA GLY A 338 13.30 4.60 5.08
C GLY A 338 12.02 5.20 5.66
N ILE A 339 10.89 4.62 5.26
CA ILE A 339 9.57 5.01 5.76
C ILE A 339 9.06 3.94 6.71
N HIS A 340 8.64 4.37 7.89
CA HIS A 340 7.96 3.54 8.87
C HIS A 340 6.55 4.05 9.06
N GLY A 341 5.63 3.15 9.35
CA GLY A 341 4.24 3.52 9.46
C GLY A 341 3.48 2.65 10.46
N ALA A 342 2.55 3.27 11.15
CA ALA A 342 1.67 2.65 12.10
C ALA A 342 0.30 3.33 12.08
N VAL A 343 -0.65 2.76 12.80
CA VAL A 343 -1.96 3.34 13.07
C VAL A 343 -2.17 3.29 14.58
N VAL A 344 -2.51 4.43 15.18
CA VAL A 344 -3.05 4.45 16.55
C VAL A 344 -4.55 4.18 16.44
N GLN A 345 -4.96 3.00 16.89
CA GLN A 345 -6.37 2.58 16.94
C GLN A 345 -6.92 2.97 18.31
N MET A 346 -7.75 4.01 18.33
CA MET A 346 -8.38 4.50 19.56
C MET A 346 -9.84 4.03 19.60
N THR A 347 -10.25 3.36 20.66
CA THR A 347 -11.65 3.01 20.89
C THR A 347 -12.20 3.83 22.05
N ARG A 348 -13.20 4.68 21.76
CA ARG A 348 -13.93 5.48 22.75
C ARG A 348 -15.40 5.14 22.67
N GLN A 349 -16.00 4.76 23.80
CA GLN A 349 -17.44 4.43 23.88
C GLN A 349 -17.88 3.42 22.81
N GLY A 350 -17.02 2.45 22.48
CA GLY A 350 -17.27 1.43 21.46
C GLY A 350 -17.08 1.90 20.01
N VAL A 351 -16.70 3.16 19.77
CA VAL A 351 -16.37 3.68 18.44
C VAL A 351 -14.86 3.66 18.26
N ARG A 352 -14.39 2.96 17.23
CA ARG A 352 -12.99 2.93 16.84
C ARG A 352 -12.68 4.07 15.86
N THR A 353 -11.57 4.76 16.11
CA THR A 353 -10.99 5.79 15.27
C THR A 353 -9.52 5.48 15.03
N ASP A 354 -9.12 5.49 13.77
CA ASP A 354 -7.76 5.16 13.34
C ASP A 354 -7.01 6.45 12.98
N ILE A 355 -5.85 6.66 13.61
CA ILE A 355 -5.00 7.83 13.41
C ILE A 355 -3.70 7.36 12.76
N PRO A 356 -3.46 7.71 11.48
CA PRO A 356 -2.21 7.34 10.80
C PRO A 356 -0.99 7.96 11.46
N VAL A 357 0.10 7.20 11.50
CA VAL A 357 1.43 7.66 11.89
C VAL A 357 2.40 7.31 10.79
N SER A 358 3.18 8.29 10.34
CA SER A 358 4.20 8.12 9.32
C SER A 358 5.52 8.73 9.77
N VAL A 359 6.62 8.00 9.52
CA VAL A 359 7.96 8.41 9.87
C VAL A 359 8.86 8.30 8.65
N LEU A 360 9.56 9.38 8.32
CA LEU A 360 10.65 9.38 7.34
C LEU A 360 11.99 9.52 8.06
N VAL A 361 12.88 8.54 7.88
CA VAL A 361 14.26 8.56 8.36
C VAL A 361 15.20 8.69 7.16
N ARG A 362 15.97 9.79 7.09
CA ARG A 362 16.88 10.11 5.97
C ARG A 362 18.30 9.59 6.16
#